data_AF-A0A2S6GH05-F1
#
_entry.id   AF-A0A2S6GH05-F1
#
_cell.length_a   1.000
_cell.length_b   1.000
_cell.length_c   1.000
_cell.angle_alpha   90.00
_cell.angle_beta   90.00
_cell.angle_gamma   90.00
#
_symmetry.space_group_name_H-M   'P 1'
#
loop_
_entity.id
_entity.type
_entity.pdbx_description
1 polymer ?
#
loop_
_entity_poly.entity_id
_entity_poly.type
_entity_poly.pdbx_seq_one_letter_code
_entity_poly.pdbx_strand_id
1 'polypeptide(L)' 'MTDFDLPAARWRKSSRSQAQQCVELAFGEAVRDSKNPDRVLALGGSAYRSFLADVRLDRFRTR' A
#
# COMPACT_ATOMS: atom_id res chain seq x y z
N MET A 1 -2.07 -18.34 1.10
CA MET A 1 -2.65 -17.11 1.65
C MET A 1 -1.63 -16.60 2.64
N THR A 2 -0.88 -15.56 2.31
CA THR A 2 0.10 -15.00 3.23
C THR A 2 -0.67 -14.37 4.37
N ASP A 3 -0.46 -14.88 5.59
CA ASP A 3 -1.09 -14.36 6.79
C ASP A 3 -0.35 -13.08 7.16
N PHE A 4 -1.02 -11.93 7.01
CA PHE A 4 -0.47 -10.65 7.40
C PHE A 4 -1.11 -10.27 8.72
N ASP A 5 -0.30 -9.93 9.71
CA ASP A 5 -0.78 -9.34 10.96
C ASP A 5 -1.13 -7.85 10.72
N LEU A 6 -2.19 -7.63 9.94
CA LEU A 6 -2.67 -6.30 9.58
C LEU A 6 -3.05 -5.43 10.80
N PRO A 7 -3.58 -5.98 11.91
CA PRO A 7 -3.78 -5.21 13.14
C PRO A 7 -2.49 -4.64 13.73
N ALA A 8 -1.37 -5.36 13.64
CA ALA A 8 -0.06 -4.90 14.12
C ALA A 8 0.75 -4.09 13.09
N ALA A 9 0.26 -3.99 11.85
CA ALA A 9 0.96 -3.35 10.75
C ALA A 9 1.25 -1.86 11.01
N ARG A 10 2.50 -1.45 10.77
CA ARG A 10 2.92 -0.05 10.91
C ARG A 10 2.65 0.73 9.63
N TRP A 11 1.49 1.39 9.58
CA TRP A 11 1.07 2.22 8.46
C TRP A 11 1.87 3.51 8.34
N ARG A 12 2.30 3.84 7.12
CA ARG A 12 3.04 5.07 6.79
C ARG A 12 2.31 5.83 5.69
N LYS A 13 1.96 7.09 5.98
CA LYS A 13 1.49 8.06 4.99
C LYS A 13 2.66 8.60 4.18
N SER A 14 2.38 8.95 2.93
CA SER A 14 3.30 9.78 2.14
C SER A 14 3.45 11.15 2.78
N SER A 15 4.69 11.65 2.86
CA SER A 15 4.97 13.03 3.29
C SER A 15 4.46 14.09 2.31
N ARG A 16 4.07 13.69 1.10
CA ARG A 16 3.52 14.56 0.06
C ARG A 16 2.00 14.72 0.15
N SER A 17 1.33 14.04 1.07
CA SER A 17 -0.13 14.06 1.17
C SER A 17 -0.60 14.92 2.36
N GLN A 18 -1.73 15.61 2.20
CA GLN A 18 -2.32 16.46 3.24
C GLN A 18 -3.51 15.79 3.93
N ALA A 19 -3.66 16.08 5.23
CA ALA A 19 -4.74 15.64 6.12
C ALA A 19 -5.03 14.12 6.07
N GLN A 20 -6.06 13.70 5.32
CA GLN A 20 -6.67 12.36 5.36
C GLN A 20 -7.09 11.85 3.97
N GLN A 21 -6.45 12.31 2.91
CA GLN A 21 -6.73 11.86 1.54
C GLN A 21 -5.49 11.23 0.92
N CYS A 22 -5.04 10.11 1.51
CA CYS A 22 -3.74 9.54 1.20
C CYS A 22 -3.85 8.03 1.03
N VAL A 23 -3.03 7.49 0.13
CA VAL A 23 -2.70 6.07 0.17
C VAL A 23 -1.67 5.85 1.28
N GLU A 24 -1.89 4.83 2.09
CA GLU A 24 -1.00 4.39 3.16
C GLU A 24 -0.38 3.03 2.82
N LEU A 25 0.86 2.84 3.24
CA LEU A 25 1.61 1.60 3.03
C LEU A 25 1.99 0.98 4.37
N ALA A 26 1.75 -0.32 4.51
CA ALA A 26 2.45 -1.19 5.44
C ALA A 26 3.62 -1.82 4.68
N PHE A 27 4.84 -1.48 5.07
CA PHE A 27 6.01 -1.70 4.23
C PHE A 27 6.28 -3.20 4.01
N GLY A 28 6.14 -3.66 2.77
CA GLY A 28 6.34 -5.06 2.40
C GLY A 28 5.08 -5.93 2.46
N GLU A 29 3.94 -5.36 2.85
CA GLU A 29 2.79 -6.19 3.27
C GLU A 29 1.45 -5.71 2.74
N ALA A 30 1.16 -4.40 2.71
CA ALA A 30 -0.20 -3.97 2.38
C ALA A 30 -0.31 -2.51 1.97
N VAL A 31 -1.43 -2.20 1.31
CA VAL A 31 -1.83 -0.87 0.86
C VAL A 31 -3.26 -0.61 1.32
N ARG A 32 -3.57 0.62 1.76
CA ARG A 32 -4.95 1.04 2.04
C ARG A 32 -5.17 2.51 1.73
N ASP A 33 -6.43 2.90 1.63
CA ASP A 33 -6.83 4.32 1.57
C ASP A 33 -7.10 4.84 2.98
N SER A 34 -6.52 5.98 3.36
CA SER A 34 -6.69 6.57 4.69
C SER A 34 -8.15 6.96 5.00
N LYS A 35 -8.99 7.18 3.98
CA LYS A 35 -10.43 7.47 4.12
C LYS A 35 -11.23 6.21 4.47
N ASN A 36 -10.67 5.03 4.22
CA ASN A 36 -11.31 3.76 4.52
C ASN A 36 -10.28 2.77 5.09
N PRO A 37 -9.80 3.01 6.33
CA PRO A 37 -8.68 2.27 6.90
C PRO A 37 -8.96 0.78 7.12
N ASP A 38 -10.23 0.37 7.07
CA ASP A 38 -10.68 -1.02 7.22
C ASP A 38 -10.61 -1.82 5.90
N ARG A 39 -10.43 -1.13 4.76
CA ARG A 39 -10.30 -1.78 3.44
C ARG A 39 -8.84 -1.85 3.06
N VAL A 40 -8.25 -3.01 3.31
CA VAL A 40 -6.83 -3.28 3.09
C VAL A 40 -6.63 -4.21 1.89
N LEU A 41 -5.73 -3.81 0.99
CA LEU A 41 -5.18 -4.68 -0.04
C LEU A 41 -3.88 -5.29 0.49
N ALA A 42 -3.95 -6.54 0.93
CA ALA A 42 -2.79 -7.27 1.42
C ALA A 42 -1.98 -7.86 0.25
N LEU A 43 -0.67 -7.60 0.24
CA LEU A 43 0.28 -7.92 -0.81
C LEU A 43 1.46 -8.71 -0.20
N GLY A 44 1.72 -9.93 -0.67
CA GLY A 44 2.87 -10.71 -0.20
C GLY A 44 4.17 -9.98 -0.48
N GLY A 45 5.23 -10.18 0.31
CA GLY A 45 6.47 -9.40 0.17
C GLY A 45 7.07 -9.39 -1.25
N SER A 46 6.94 -10.48 -2.01
CA SER A 46 7.31 -10.50 -3.43
C SER A 46 6.39 -9.64 -4.29
N ALA A 47 5.07 -9.84 -4.19
CA ALA A 47 4.06 -9.08 -4.92
C ALA A 47 4.14 -7.57 -4.61
N TYR A 48 4.37 -7.20 -3.35
CA TYR A 48 4.56 -5.82 -2.92
C TYR A 48 5.78 -5.18 -3.60
N ARG A 49 6.92 -5.88 -3.63
CA ARG A 49 8.14 -5.39 -4.30
C ARG A 49 7.95 -5.24 -5.81
N SER A 50 7.31 -6.23 -6.45
CA SER A 50 7.00 -6.17 -7.89
C SER A 50 6.07 -5.01 -8.21
N PHE A 51 4.99 -4.84 -7.43
CA PHE A 51 4.06 -3.72 -7.58
C PHE A 51 4.78 -2.36 -7.50
N LEU A 52 5.63 -2.14 -6.50
CA LEU A 52 6.38 -0.89 -6.38
C LEU A 52 7.37 -0.68 -7.53
N ALA A 53 7.97 -1.75 -8.06
CA ALA A 53 8.83 -1.66 -9.24
C ALA A 53 8.04 -1.23 -10.47
N ASP A 54 6.87 -1.82 -10.70
CA ASP A 54 6.01 -1.49 -11.84
C ASP A 54 5.40 -0.09 -11.76
N VAL A 55 5.07 0.40 -10.54
CA VAL A 55 4.66 1.80 -10.32
C VAL A 55 5.80 2.77 -10.66
N ARG A 56 7.04 2.48 -10.23
CA ARG A 56 8.22 3.32 -10.56
C ARG A 56 8.52 3.35 -12.06
N LEU A 57 8.22 2.25 -12.75
CA LEU A 57 8.36 2.12 -14.19
C LEU A 57 7.14 2.66 -14.96
N ASP A 58 6.16 3.26 -14.27
CA ASP A 58 4.96 3.87 -14.86
C ASP A 58 4.11 2.88 -15.70
N ARG A 59 4.12 1.58 -15.34
CA ARG A 59 3.50 0.52 -16.15
C ARG A 59 1.98 0.45 -16.06
N PHE A 60 1.40 1.12 -15.06
CA PHE A 60 -0.04 1.12 -14.79
C PHE A 60 -0.75 2.35 -15.33
N ARG A 61 -0.10 3.18 -16.18
CA ARG A 61 -0.83 4.22 -16.90
C ARG A 61 -1.83 3.59 -17.86
N THR A 62 -3.07 3.57 -17.42
CA THR A 62 -4.22 3.41 -18.30
C THR A 62 -4.33 4.66 -19.17
N ARG A 63 -4.63 4.45 -20.46
CA ARG A 63 -4.96 5.54 -21.40
C ARG A 63 -6.14 6.36 -20.92
#